data_AF-A0A6N2ZWE4-F1
#
_entry.id   AF-A0A6N2ZWE4-F1
#
_cell.length_a   1.000
_cell.length_b   1.000
_cell.length_c   1.000
_cell.angle_alpha   90.00
_cell.angle_beta   90.00
_cell.angle_gamma   90.00
#
_symmetry.space_group_name_H-M   'P 1'
#
loop_
_entity.id
_entity.type
_entity.pdbx_description
1 polymer ?
#
loop_
_entity_poly.entity_id
_entity_poly.type
_entity_poly.pdbx_seq_one_letter_code
_entity_poly.pdbx_strand_id
1 'polypeptide(L)'
;MAGRIKAGCFLGVEAALYLGFLALDLLRPGSGWALLLKYGAVALCFLAALDRAGTEDGRLVCAALAFTLAADWFLLILDSFYLAGVACFCVVQAIYLLRLHRWGAGLLWPLRVGLTVAALAVAALLRALEPLTAVTLCYFAELACNTVSALRLGRRGRCFGLGLLLFVGCDLCVGLHNLAAFLPVVDTGPLFSFAQVGMWLFYLPSQVLITLSVRKK
;
A
#
# COMPACT_ATOMS: atom_id res chain seq x y z
N MET A 1 -19.28 23.65 3.36
CA MET A 1 -18.73 23.83 2.00
C MET A 1 -17.22 23.69 2.08
N ALA A 2 -16.68 22.48 1.95
CA ALA A 2 -15.23 22.28 1.90
C ALA A 2 -14.73 22.68 0.51
N GLY A 3 -13.73 23.57 0.44
CA GLY A 3 -13.14 24.01 -0.81
C GLY A 3 -12.43 22.83 -1.48
N ARG A 4 -12.87 22.44 -2.69
CA ARG A 4 -12.24 21.35 -3.45
C ARG A 4 -10.74 21.59 -3.57
N ILE A 5 -9.92 20.69 -3.03
CA ILE A 5 -8.48 20.70 -3.27
C ILE A 5 -8.23 20.60 -4.78
N LYS A 6 -7.52 21.59 -5.33
CA LYS A 6 -7.09 21.57 -6.74
C LYS A 6 -6.07 20.45 -6.92
N ALA A 7 -6.29 19.56 -7.90
CA ALA A 7 -5.42 18.40 -8.12
C ALA A 7 -3.94 18.77 -8.32
N GLY A 8 -3.65 19.90 -8.99
CA GLY A 8 -2.28 20.39 -9.13
C GLY A 8 -1.63 20.85 -7.83
N CYS A 9 -2.41 21.43 -6.91
CA CYS A 9 -1.90 21.82 -5.58
C CYS A 9 -1.62 20.58 -4.73
N PHE A 10 -2.53 19.61 -4.73
CA PHE A 10 -2.32 18.31 -4.08
C PHE A 10 -1.04 17.62 -4.58
N LEU A 11 -0.90 17.47 -5.89
CA LEU A 11 0.28 16.86 -6.50
C LEU A 11 1.58 17.62 -6.19
N GLY A 12 1.54 18.95 -6.18
CA GLY A 12 2.71 19.77 -5.85
C GLY A 12 3.16 19.58 -4.40
N VAL A 13 2.22 19.54 -3.46
CA VAL A 13 2.52 19.29 -2.03
C VAL A 13 3.01 17.86 -1.82
N GLU A 14 2.33 16.85 -2.40
CA GLU A 14 2.77 15.45 -2.31
C GLU A 14 4.15 15.24 -2.91
N ALA A 15 4.46 15.86 -4.05
CA ALA A 15 5.79 15.78 -4.65
C ALA A 15 6.87 16.42 -3.75
N ALA A 16 6.56 17.55 -3.11
CA ALA A 16 7.48 18.18 -2.17
C ALA A 16 7.73 17.31 -0.93
N LEU A 17 6.68 16.71 -0.35
CA LEU A 17 6.81 15.77 0.77
C LEU A 17 7.62 14.54 0.36
N TYR A 18 7.32 13.97 -0.80
CA TYR A 18 7.98 12.81 -1.38
C TYR A 18 9.49 13.02 -1.54
N LEU A 19 9.88 14.10 -2.23
CA LEU A 19 11.28 14.45 -2.41
C LEU A 19 11.96 14.78 -1.08
N GLY A 20 11.24 15.44 -0.17
CA GLY A 20 11.72 15.80 1.15
C GLY A 20 12.12 14.58 1.99
N PHE A 21 11.22 13.61 2.17
CA PHE A 21 11.57 12.44 2.97
C PHE A 21 12.54 11.51 2.26
N LEU A 22 12.52 11.40 0.92
CA LEU A 22 13.51 10.57 0.20
C LEU A 22 14.91 11.16 0.33
N ALA A 23 15.05 12.49 0.25
CA ALA A 23 16.31 13.15 0.51
C ALA A 23 16.79 12.90 1.94
N LEU A 24 15.88 12.92 2.93
CA LEU A 24 16.23 12.57 4.31
C LEU A 24 16.65 11.10 4.45
N ASP A 25 15.95 10.16 3.82
CA ASP A 25 16.31 8.74 3.85
C ASP A 25 17.70 8.48 3.26
N LEU A 26 18.10 9.24 2.22
CA LEU A 26 19.40 9.12 1.58
C LEU A 26 20.53 9.87 2.31
N LEU A 27 20.26 11.07 2.83
CA LEU A 27 21.28 11.96 3.39
C LEU A 27 21.40 11.84 4.92
N ARG A 28 20.32 11.45 5.61
CA ARG A 28 20.24 11.30 7.07
C ARG A 28 19.34 10.12 7.47
N PRO A 29 19.75 8.87 7.17
CA PRO A 29 18.98 7.67 7.53
C PRO A 29 18.62 7.66 9.02
N GLY A 30 17.38 7.27 9.35
CA GLY A 30 16.91 7.19 10.74
C GLY A 30 16.44 8.53 11.35
N SER A 31 16.40 9.62 10.57
CA SER A 31 15.83 10.88 11.03
C SER A 31 14.33 10.76 11.34
N GLY A 32 13.92 11.13 12.56
CA GLY A 32 12.51 11.21 12.94
C GLY A 32 11.69 12.21 12.11
N TRP A 33 12.34 13.15 11.41
CA TRP A 33 11.66 14.04 10.48
C TRP A 33 11.16 13.31 9.23
N ALA A 34 11.90 12.32 8.74
CA ALA A 34 11.45 11.50 7.60
C ALA A 34 10.17 10.75 7.98
N LEU A 35 10.10 10.22 9.20
CA LEU A 35 8.93 9.55 9.75
C LEU A 35 7.67 10.42 9.72
N LEU A 36 7.78 11.66 10.22
CA LEU A 36 6.66 12.60 10.25
C LEU A 36 6.20 13.02 8.84
N LEU A 37 7.15 13.24 7.93
CA LEU A 37 6.83 13.58 6.53
C LEU A 37 6.12 12.42 5.82
N LYS A 38 6.59 11.20 6.03
CA LYS A 38 6.01 9.96 5.49
C LYS A 38 4.56 9.79 5.94
N TYR A 39 4.32 9.83 7.25
CA TYR A 39 2.97 9.73 7.81
C TYR A 39 2.07 10.90 7.38
N GLY A 40 2.61 12.12 7.40
CA GLY A 40 1.89 13.32 6.97
C GLY A 40 1.45 13.28 5.51
N ALA A 41 2.27 12.70 4.62
CA ALA A 41 1.91 12.53 3.21
C ALA A 41 0.76 11.54 3.01
N VAL A 42 0.77 10.40 3.72
CA VAL A 42 -0.35 9.45 3.68
C VAL A 42 -1.62 10.07 4.27
N ALA A 43 -1.50 10.85 5.35
CA ALA A 43 -2.61 11.59 5.91
C ALA A 43 -3.18 12.61 4.90
N LEU A 44 -2.33 13.29 4.14
CA LEU A 44 -2.77 14.21 3.09
C LEU A 44 -3.52 13.50 1.96
N CYS A 45 -3.09 12.30 1.54
CA CYS A 45 -3.83 11.44 0.61
C CYS A 45 -5.24 11.13 1.16
N PHE A 46 -5.36 10.76 2.44
CA PHE A 46 -6.66 10.54 3.09
C PHE A 46 -7.53 11.81 3.11
N LEU A 47 -6.98 12.97 3.50
CA LEU A 47 -7.69 14.24 3.49
C LEU A 47 -8.18 14.63 2.10
N ALA A 48 -7.35 14.40 1.06
CA ALA A 48 -7.74 14.64 -0.32
C ALA A 48 -8.82 13.67 -0.82
N ALA A 49 -8.91 12.47 -0.25
CA ALA A 49 -9.99 11.52 -0.54
C ALA A 49 -11.31 11.91 0.14
N LEU A 50 -11.29 12.52 1.33
CA LEU A 50 -12.49 13.04 2.00
C LEU A 50 -13.23 14.06 1.13
N ASP A 51 -12.50 14.94 0.45
CA ASP A 51 -13.05 15.90 -0.52
C ASP A 51 -13.84 15.23 -1.66
N ARG A 52 -13.58 13.95 -1.92
CA ARG A 52 -14.23 13.15 -2.96
C ARG A 52 -15.24 12.14 -2.41
N ALA A 53 -15.45 12.07 -1.10
CA ALA A 53 -16.36 11.12 -0.45
C ALA A 53 -17.86 11.33 -0.78
N GLY A 54 -18.19 12.37 -1.55
CA GLY A 54 -19.55 12.57 -2.07
C GLY A 54 -20.02 11.47 -3.04
N THR A 55 -19.10 10.77 -3.72
CA THR A 55 -19.44 9.65 -4.62
C THR A 55 -19.27 8.30 -3.93
N GLU A 56 -19.98 7.27 -4.39
CA GLU A 56 -19.81 5.90 -3.87
C GLU A 56 -18.38 5.38 -4.02
N ASP A 57 -17.74 5.66 -5.15
CA ASP A 57 -16.34 5.30 -5.40
C ASP A 57 -15.39 6.05 -4.45
N GLY A 58 -15.64 7.34 -4.24
CA GLY A 58 -14.88 8.16 -3.31
C GLY A 58 -15.01 7.71 -1.87
N ARG A 59 -16.19 7.25 -1.43
CA ARG A 59 -16.37 6.66 -0.08
C ARG A 59 -15.54 5.40 0.10
N LEU A 60 -15.46 4.53 -0.91
CA LEU A 60 -14.63 3.32 -0.84
C LEU A 60 -13.15 3.69 -0.74
N VAL A 61 -12.66 4.62 -1.56
CA VAL A 61 -11.26 5.06 -1.50
C VAL A 61 -10.95 5.76 -0.18
N CYS A 62 -11.85 6.61 0.30
CA CYS A 62 -11.70 7.28 1.60
C CYS A 62 -11.65 6.27 2.75
N ALA A 63 -12.52 5.25 2.74
CA ALA A 63 -12.51 4.21 3.76
C ALA A 63 -11.22 3.38 3.69
N ALA A 64 -10.77 3.01 2.49
CA ALA A 64 -9.51 2.31 2.30
C ALA A 64 -8.32 3.12 2.84
N LEU A 65 -8.23 4.41 2.50
CA LEU A 65 -7.15 5.29 2.97
C LEU A 65 -7.21 5.55 4.49
N ALA A 66 -8.40 5.53 5.10
CA ALA A 66 -8.51 5.59 6.56
C ALA A 66 -7.89 4.35 7.22
N PHE A 67 -8.16 3.16 6.69
CA PHE A 67 -7.53 1.92 7.17
C PHE A 67 -6.03 1.87 6.83
N THR A 68 -5.60 2.41 5.70
CA THR A 68 -4.18 2.60 5.38
C THR A 68 -3.49 3.50 6.41
N LEU A 69 -4.09 4.64 6.75
CA LEU A 69 -3.54 5.56 7.76
C LEU A 69 -3.49 4.91 9.15
N ALA A 70 -4.49 4.09 9.49
CA ALA A 70 -4.48 3.29 10.72
C ALA A 70 -3.40 2.19 10.69
N ALA A 71 -3.21 1.52 9.55
CA ALA A 71 -2.14 0.54 9.37
C ALA A 71 -0.77 1.19 9.57
N ASP A 72 -0.54 2.35 8.96
CA ASP A 72 0.70 3.11 9.10
C ASP A 72 0.89 3.62 10.52
N TRP A 73 -0.18 3.93 11.26
CA TRP A 73 -0.02 4.25 12.68
C TRP A 73 0.59 3.07 13.46
N PHE A 74 0.09 1.85 13.25
CA PHE A 74 0.62 0.66 13.93
C PHE A 74 2.02 0.26 13.46
N LEU A 75 2.28 0.35 12.16
CA LEU A 75 3.51 -0.14 11.53
C LEU A 75 4.64 0.90 11.54
N LEU A 76 4.31 2.15 11.22
CA LEU A 76 5.28 3.21 11.05
C LEU A 76 5.50 4.01 12.33
N ILE A 77 4.42 4.44 13.00
CA ILE A 77 4.54 5.31 14.19
C ILE A 77 4.79 4.52 15.48
N LEU A 78 4.02 3.46 15.71
CA LEU A 78 4.13 2.65 16.92
C LEU A 78 5.16 1.52 16.83
N ASP A 79 5.50 1.09 15.62
CA ASP A 79 6.50 0.04 15.32
C ASP A 79 6.41 -1.18 16.25
N SER A 80 5.19 -1.69 16.49
CA SER A 80 4.95 -2.74 17.50
C SER A 80 3.75 -3.63 17.23
N PHE A 81 2.62 -3.06 16.80
CA PHE A 81 1.38 -3.82 16.58
C PHE A 81 1.25 -4.33 15.13
N TYR A 82 2.27 -5.04 14.64
CA TYR A 82 2.36 -5.46 13.24
C TYR A 82 1.15 -6.25 12.74
N LEU A 83 0.65 -7.20 13.55
CA LEU A 83 -0.53 -7.99 13.18
C LEU A 83 -1.77 -7.10 12.97
N ALA A 84 -1.98 -6.09 13.81
CA ALA A 84 -3.08 -5.15 13.67
C ALA A 84 -2.92 -4.27 12.42
N GLY A 85 -1.69 -3.83 12.14
CA GLY A 85 -1.35 -3.08 10.92
C GLY A 85 -1.65 -3.87 9.64
N VAL A 86 -1.14 -5.10 9.55
CA VAL A 86 -1.39 -5.97 8.38
C VAL A 86 -2.86 -6.37 8.28
N ALA A 87 -3.55 -6.59 9.41
CA ALA A 87 -5.00 -6.85 9.40
C ALA A 87 -5.79 -5.65 8.84
N CYS A 88 -5.39 -4.40 9.14
CA CYS A 88 -5.96 -3.21 8.51
C CYS A 88 -5.78 -3.27 6.98
N PHE A 89 -4.61 -3.70 6.49
CA PHE A 89 -4.41 -3.89 5.06
C PHE A 89 -5.27 -5.02 4.45
N CYS A 90 -5.62 -6.07 5.18
CA CYS A 90 -6.63 -7.03 4.72
C CYS A 90 -7.98 -6.35 4.47
N VAL A 91 -8.40 -5.46 5.37
CA VAL A 91 -9.64 -4.67 5.19
C VAL A 91 -9.53 -3.76 3.97
N VAL A 92 -8.39 -3.11 3.78
CA VAL A 92 -8.10 -2.30 2.57
C VAL A 92 -8.28 -3.14 1.30
N GLN A 93 -7.71 -4.35 1.25
CA GLN A 93 -7.83 -5.22 0.07
C GLN A 93 -9.26 -5.71 -0.16
N ALA A 94 -10.04 -5.95 0.89
CA ALA A 94 -11.46 -6.27 0.76
C ALA A 94 -12.26 -5.08 0.17
N ILE A 95 -11.97 -3.85 0.61
CA ILE A 95 -12.58 -2.63 0.05
C ILE A 95 -12.19 -2.45 -1.42
N TYR A 96 -10.92 -2.69 -1.79
CA TYR A 96 -10.46 -2.64 -3.17
C TYR A 96 -11.09 -3.72 -4.05
N LEU A 97 -11.29 -4.94 -3.53
CA LEU A 97 -12.02 -5.98 -4.24
C LEU A 97 -13.47 -5.56 -4.50
N LEU A 98 -14.16 -5.04 -3.48
CA LEU A 98 -15.53 -4.51 -3.64
C LEU A 98 -15.58 -3.39 -4.68
N ARG A 99 -14.62 -2.47 -4.65
CA ARG A 99 -14.49 -1.38 -5.63
C ARG A 99 -14.32 -1.92 -7.05
N LEU A 100 -13.44 -2.89 -7.24
CA LEU A 100 -13.19 -3.53 -8.54
C LEU A 100 -14.41 -4.31 -9.05
N HIS A 101 -15.10 -5.02 -8.16
CA HIS A 101 -16.34 -5.72 -8.48
C HIS A 101 -17.42 -4.74 -8.99
N ARG A 102 -17.57 -3.59 -8.33
CA ARG A 102 -18.47 -2.51 -8.78
C ARG A 102 -18.07 -1.89 -10.12
N TRP A 103 -16.82 -2.04 -10.52
CA TRP A 103 -16.33 -1.63 -11.85
C TRP A 103 -16.47 -2.72 -12.91
N GLY A 104 -17.05 -3.87 -12.57
CA GLY A 104 -17.25 -5.01 -13.47
C GLY A 104 -16.01 -5.88 -13.65
N ALA A 105 -15.00 -5.78 -12.77
CA ALA A 105 -13.86 -6.69 -12.82
C ALA A 105 -14.28 -8.10 -12.37
N GLY A 106 -13.75 -9.12 -13.04
CA GLY A 106 -13.84 -10.50 -12.57
C GLY A 106 -13.20 -10.66 -11.20
N LEU A 107 -13.81 -11.50 -10.36
CA LEU A 107 -13.39 -11.71 -8.97
C LEU A 107 -12.15 -12.59 -8.84
N LEU A 108 -11.80 -13.37 -9.87
CA LEU A 108 -10.64 -14.28 -9.87
C LEU A 108 -10.59 -15.22 -8.65
N TRP A 109 -11.74 -15.66 -8.13
CA TRP A 109 -11.81 -16.46 -6.90
C TRP A 109 -10.91 -17.70 -6.89
N PRO A 110 -10.85 -18.53 -7.97
CA PRO A 110 -9.94 -19.67 -7.98
C PRO A 110 -8.47 -19.27 -7.84
N LEU A 111 -8.07 -18.13 -8.43
CA LEU A 111 -6.70 -17.63 -8.33
C LEU A 111 -6.41 -17.07 -6.93
N ARG A 112 -7.34 -16.31 -6.34
CA ARG A 112 -7.21 -15.76 -4.99
C ARG A 112 -7.04 -16.84 -3.94
N VAL A 113 -7.96 -17.81 -3.95
CA VAL A 113 -7.92 -18.96 -3.03
C VAL A 113 -6.69 -19.81 -3.31
N GLY A 114 -6.40 -20.11 -4.58
CA GLY A 114 -5.24 -20.90 -4.97
C GLY A 114 -3.91 -20.30 -4.53
N LEU A 115 -3.69 -19.01 -4.78
CA LEU A 115 -2.47 -18.30 -4.35
C LEU A 115 -2.36 -18.24 -2.83
N THR A 116 -3.46 -17.96 -2.13
CA THR A 116 -3.48 -17.91 -0.66
C THR A 116 -3.16 -19.27 -0.06
N VAL A 117 -3.85 -20.34 -0.50
CA VAL A 117 -3.61 -21.70 -0.01
C VAL A 117 -2.19 -22.17 -0.33
N ALA A 118 -1.70 -21.91 -1.55
CA ALA A 118 -0.34 -22.27 -1.93
C ALA A 118 0.70 -21.53 -1.07
N ALA A 119 0.54 -20.22 -0.86
CA ALA A 119 1.44 -19.43 -0.02
C ALA A 119 1.45 -19.91 1.43
N LEU A 120 0.27 -20.14 2.02
CA LEU A 120 0.15 -20.68 3.38
C LEU A 120 0.74 -22.08 3.50
N ALA A 121 0.54 -22.95 2.51
CA ALA A 121 1.13 -24.28 2.49
C ALA A 121 2.65 -24.23 2.41
N VAL A 122 3.22 -23.36 1.56
CA VAL A 122 4.68 -23.13 1.49
C VAL A 122 5.21 -22.64 2.83
N ALA A 123 4.56 -21.66 3.46
CA ALA A 123 4.98 -21.17 4.77
C ALA A 123 4.90 -22.25 5.87
N ALA A 124 3.87 -23.10 5.83
CA ALA A 124 3.73 -24.23 6.75
C ALA A 124 4.86 -25.25 6.56
N LEU A 125 5.18 -25.61 5.31
CA LEU A 125 6.27 -26.52 4.97
C LEU A 125 7.63 -25.97 5.42
N LEU A 126 7.84 -24.66 5.33
CA LEU A 126 9.03 -23.97 5.80
C LEU A 126 9.04 -23.72 7.33
N ARG A 127 8.00 -24.15 8.07
CA ARG A 127 7.80 -23.87 9.50
C ARG A 127 7.84 -22.39 9.87
N ALA A 128 7.39 -21.54 8.95
CA ALA A 128 7.31 -20.08 9.11
C ALA A 128 5.86 -19.59 9.32
N LEU A 129 4.90 -20.51 9.49
CA LEU A 129 3.48 -20.18 9.61
C LEU A 129 3.11 -19.77 11.04
N GLU A 130 3.20 -18.46 11.28
CA GLU A 130 2.71 -17.78 12.49
C GLU A 130 1.55 -16.83 12.11
N PRO A 131 0.75 -16.32 13.06
CA PRO A 131 -0.40 -15.45 12.75
C PRO A 131 -0.05 -14.25 11.85
N LEU A 132 1.07 -13.58 12.10
CA LEU A 132 1.52 -12.45 11.29
C LEU A 132 1.86 -12.86 9.86
N THR A 133 2.61 -13.96 9.69
CA THR A 133 2.95 -14.49 8.36
C THR A 133 1.70 -14.91 7.61
N ALA A 134 0.77 -15.61 8.27
CA ALA A 134 -0.48 -16.05 7.67
C ALA A 134 -1.31 -14.87 7.15
N VAL A 135 -1.52 -13.85 7.98
CA VAL A 135 -2.27 -12.65 7.58
C VAL A 135 -1.55 -11.90 6.47
N THR A 136 -0.23 -11.76 6.53
CA THR A 136 0.59 -11.14 5.47
C THR A 136 0.44 -11.85 4.13
N LEU A 137 0.49 -13.18 4.10
CA LEU A 137 0.37 -13.97 2.87
C LEU A 137 -1.04 -13.89 2.27
N CYS A 138 -2.08 -13.96 3.10
CA CYS A 138 -3.46 -13.74 2.66
C CYS A 138 -3.62 -12.34 2.05
N TYR A 139 -3.16 -11.31 2.76
CA TYR A 139 -3.20 -9.93 2.30
C TYR A 139 -2.48 -9.75 0.96
N PHE A 140 -1.25 -10.25 0.83
CA PHE A 140 -0.43 -10.05 -0.36
C PHE A 140 -1.02 -10.75 -1.59
N ALA A 141 -1.60 -11.94 -1.42
CA ALA A 141 -2.32 -12.64 -2.49
C ALA A 141 -3.52 -11.82 -2.99
N GLU A 142 -4.28 -11.22 -2.07
CA GLU A 142 -5.40 -10.34 -2.42
C GLU A 142 -4.95 -9.05 -3.12
N LEU A 143 -3.86 -8.44 -2.68
CA LEU A 143 -3.24 -7.28 -3.33
C LEU A 143 -2.80 -7.61 -4.77
N ALA A 144 -2.11 -8.73 -4.96
CA ALA A 144 -1.67 -9.18 -6.29
C ALA A 144 -2.87 -9.41 -7.23
N CYS A 145 -3.91 -10.10 -6.74
CA CYS A 145 -5.12 -10.32 -7.52
C CYS A 145 -5.88 -9.03 -7.82
N ASN A 146 -5.97 -8.11 -6.86
CA ASN A 146 -6.58 -6.78 -7.06
C ASN A 146 -5.81 -5.97 -8.11
N THR A 147 -4.48 -6.04 -8.10
CA THR A 147 -3.61 -5.41 -9.10
C THR A 147 -3.92 -5.93 -10.50
N VAL A 148 -3.94 -7.26 -10.66
CA VAL A 148 -4.27 -7.91 -11.95
C VAL A 148 -5.67 -7.54 -12.43
N SER A 149 -6.68 -7.62 -11.55
CA SER A 149 -8.06 -7.24 -11.89
C SER A 149 -8.17 -5.77 -12.30
N ALA A 150 -7.48 -4.85 -11.61
CA ALA A 150 -7.46 -3.43 -11.93
C ALA A 150 -6.81 -3.16 -13.31
N LEU A 151 -5.68 -3.80 -13.61
CA LEU A 151 -4.99 -3.64 -14.89
C LEU A 151 -5.78 -4.23 -16.07
N ARG A 152 -6.50 -5.34 -15.86
CA ARG A 152 -7.37 -5.97 -16.87
C ARG A 152 -8.55 -5.10 -17.29
N LEU A 153 -8.97 -4.13 -16.46
CA LEU A 153 -9.97 -3.12 -16.85
C LEU A 153 -9.42 -2.08 -17.87
N GLY A 154 -8.16 -2.19 -18.27
CA GLY A 154 -7.53 -1.36 -19.29
C GLY A 154 -7.52 0.12 -18.88
N ARG A 155 -7.89 1.02 -19.81
CA ARG A 155 -7.88 2.48 -19.56
C ARG A 155 -8.70 2.89 -18.33
N ARG A 156 -9.79 2.18 -18.04
CA ARG A 156 -10.70 2.50 -16.91
C ARG A 156 -10.11 2.19 -15.54
N GLY A 157 -9.21 1.21 -15.46
CA GLY A 157 -8.57 0.77 -14.22
C GLY A 157 -7.11 1.21 -14.09
N ARG A 158 -6.49 1.75 -15.16
CA ARG A 158 -5.05 2.01 -15.23
C ARG A 158 -4.48 2.80 -14.06
N CYS A 159 -5.09 3.94 -13.69
CA CYS A 159 -4.58 4.77 -12.60
C CYS A 159 -4.55 3.99 -11.27
N PHE A 160 -5.67 3.33 -10.95
CA PHE A 160 -5.78 2.51 -9.75
C PHE A 160 -4.85 1.29 -9.79
N GLY A 161 -4.80 0.58 -10.92
CA GLY A 161 -3.95 -0.60 -11.09
C GLY A 161 -2.46 -0.29 -11.04
N LEU A 162 -2.03 0.85 -11.57
CA LEU A 162 -0.64 1.33 -11.39
C LEU A 162 -0.37 1.69 -9.93
N GLY A 163 -1.33 2.29 -9.23
CA GLY A 163 -1.26 2.49 -7.79
C GLY A 163 -1.04 1.18 -7.04
N LEU A 164 -1.87 0.17 -7.29
CA LEU A 164 -1.72 -1.15 -6.65
C LEU A 164 -0.42 -1.87 -7.05
N LEU A 165 0.06 -1.71 -8.29
CA LEU A 165 1.34 -2.27 -8.71
C LEU A 165 2.53 -1.65 -7.95
N LEU A 166 2.50 -0.35 -7.73
CA LEU A 166 3.49 0.31 -6.87
C LEU A 166 3.35 -0.16 -5.41
N PHE A 167 2.13 -0.43 -4.95
CA PHE A 167 1.92 -1.01 -3.62
C PHE A 167 2.60 -2.39 -3.52
N VAL A 168 2.44 -3.26 -4.53
CA VAL A 168 3.18 -4.53 -4.60
C VAL A 168 4.69 -4.30 -4.53
N GLY A 169 5.21 -3.30 -5.24
CA GLY A 169 6.63 -2.94 -5.20
C GLY A 169 7.10 -2.53 -3.80
N CYS A 170 6.30 -1.74 -3.08
CA CYS A 170 6.55 -1.39 -1.67
C CYS A 170 6.64 -2.65 -0.81
N ASP A 171 5.63 -3.52 -0.87
CA ASP A 171 5.56 -4.72 -0.03
C ASP A 171 6.67 -5.72 -0.33
N LEU A 172 7.08 -5.85 -1.59
CA LEU A 172 8.25 -6.65 -1.96
C LEU A 172 9.52 -6.09 -1.31
N CYS A 173 9.66 -4.76 -1.21
CA CYS A 173 10.77 -4.13 -0.50
C CYS A 173 10.67 -4.37 1.03
N VAL A 174 9.46 -4.28 1.62
CA VAL A 174 9.22 -4.61 3.03
C VAL A 174 9.59 -6.06 3.32
N GLY A 175 9.14 -6.99 2.47
CA GLY A 175 9.42 -8.41 2.58
C GLY A 175 10.92 -8.71 2.46
N LEU A 176 11.60 -8.10 1.50
CA LEU A 176 13.05 -8.25 1.33
C LEU A 176 13.84 -7.70 2.52
N HIS A 177 13.44 -6.54 3.05
CA HIS A 177 14.07 -5.94 4.22
C HIS A 177 13.92 -6.84 5.47
N ASN A 178 12.75 -7.44 5.67
CA ASN A 178 12.52 -8.35 6.79
C ASN A 178 13.15 -9.74 6.58
N LEU A 179 13.27 -10.20 5.32
CA LEU A 179 13.92 -11.47 5.01
C LEU A 179 15.42 -11.44 5.32
N ALA A 180 16.06 -10.27 5.25
CA ALA A 180 17.46 -10.09 5.59
C ALA A 180 17.78 -10.52 7.03
N ALA A 181 16.84 -10.30 7.97
CA ALA A 181 16.97 -10.78 9.35
C ALA A 181 17.04 -12.32 9.47
N PHE A 182 16.58 -13.06 8.45
CA PHE A 182 16.64 -14.52 8.41
C PHE A 182 17.76 -15.07 7.52
N LEU A 183 18.32 -14.24 6.63
CA LEU A 183 19.37 -14.60 5.68
C LEU A 183 20.51 -13.57 5.73
N PRO A 184 21.55 -13.80 6.58
CA PRO A 184 22.65 -12.84 6.80
C PRO A 184 23.43 -12.44 5.54
N VAL A 185 23.36 -13.25 4.47
CA VAL A 185 23.99 -12.96 3.17
C VAL A 185 23.31 -11.78 2.45
N VAL A 186 22.07 -11.45 2.81
CA VAL A 186 21.28 -10.36 2.22
C VAL A 186 21.49 -9.03 2.98
N ASP A 187 22.01 -9.07 4.20
CA ASP A 187 21.96 -7.97 5.19
C ASP A 187 22.80 -6.73 4.84
N THR A 188 23.78 -6.84 3.94
CA THR A 188 24.69 -5.72 3.61
C THR A 188 24.81 -5.45 2.10
N GLY A 189 23.90 -5.99 1.29
CA GLY A 189 23.96 -5.88 -0.18
C GLY A 189 23.32 -4.61 -0.74
N PRO A 190 23.63 -4.23 -2.00
CA PRO A 190 22.94 -3.15 -2.72
C PRO A 190 21.41 -3.35 -2.79
N LEU A 191 20.96 -4.61 -2.81
CA LEU A 191 19.55 -4.96 -2.78
C LEU A 191 18.86 -4.58 -1.46
N PHE A 192 19.54 -4.71 -0.32
CA PHE A 192 19.01 -4.30 0.98
C PHE A 192 18.91 -2.79 1.09
N SER A 193 19.96 -2.07 0.67
CA SER A 193 19.95 -0.60 0.61
C SER A 193 18.85 -0.09 -0.32
N PHE A 194 18.67 -0.74 -1.47
CA PHE A 194 17.56 -0.43 -2.37
C PHE A 194 16.21 -0.71 -1.71
N ALA A 195 16.02 -1.84 -1.03
CA ALA A 195 14.76 -2.16 -0.35
C ALA A 195 14.42 -1.13 0.73
N GLN A 196 15.41 -0.68 1.49
CA GLN A 196 15.23 0.30 2.57
C GLN A 196 14.61 1.61 2.07
N VAL A 197 15.12 2.13 0.95
CA VAL A 197 14.57 3.34 0.29
C VAL A 197 13.34 3.00 -0.55
N GLY A 198 13.36 1.83 -1.19
CA GLY A 198 12.38 1.30 -2.13
C GLY A 198 10.98 1.19 -1.54
N MET A 199 10.88 0.82 -0.26
CA MET A 199 9.60 0.81 0.48
C MET A 199 8.84 2.11 0.24
N TRP A 200 9.48 3.25 0.54
CA TRP A 200 8.83 4.56 0.44
C TRP A 200 8.90 5.18 -0.95
N LEU A 201 9.88 4.79 -1.77
CA LEU A 201 9.93 5.13 -3.20
C LEU A 201 8.67 4.67 -3.92
N PHE A 202 8.15 3.49 -3.60
CA PHE A 202 6.93 2.97 -4.24
C PHE A 202 5.66 3.33 -3.47
N TYR A 203 5.73 3.41 -2.14
CA TYR A 203 4.53 3.53 -1.31
C TYR A 203 3.79 4.86 -1.49
N LEU A 204 4.45 6.01 -1.39
CA LEU A 204 3.72 7.28 -1.51
C LEU A 204 3.13 7.48 -2.92
N PRO A 205 3.87 7.25 -4.02
CA PRO A 205 3.29 7.30 -5.36
C PRO A 205 2.09 6.36 -5.53
N SER A 206 2.09 5.19 -4.87
CA SER A 206 0.93 4.30 -4.83
C SER A 206 -0.30 5.00 -4.23
N GLN A 207 -0.19 5.56 -3.03
CA GLN A 207 -1.30 6.21 -2.33
C GLN A 207 -1.83 7.43 -3.09
N VAL A 208 -0.93 8.20 -3.71
CA VAL A 208 -1.30 9.33 -4.58
C VAL A 208 -2.13 8.86 -5.78
N LEU A 209 -1.68 7.82 -6.50
CA LEU A 209 -2.42 7.27 -7.64
C LEU A 209 -3.77 6.69 -7.23
N ILE A 210 -3.84 6.00 -6.09
CA ILE A 210 -5.09 5.48 -5.54
C ILE A 210 -6.07 6.63 -5.24
N THR A 211 -5.60 7.69 -4.59
CA THR A 211 -6.38 8.90 -4.29
C THR A 211 -6.90 9.59 -5.55
N LEU A 212 -6.06 9.68 -6.58
CA LEU A 212 -6.42 10.28 -7.88
C LEU A 212 -7.30 9.39 -8.75
N SER A 213 -7.39 8.10 -8.45
CA SER A 213 -8.20 7.15 -9.22
C SER A 213 -9.71 7.28 -8.98
N VAL A 214 -10.14 8.11 -8.01
CA VAL A 214 -11.56 8.30 -7.71
C VAL A 214 -12.30 8.85 -8.93
N ARG A 215 -13.34 8.13 -9.36
CA ARG A 215 -14.17 8.54 -10.49
C ARG A 215 -15.11 9.67 -10.09
N LYS A 216 -15.11 10.74 -10.88
CA LYS A 216 -16.18 11.75 -10.84
C LYS A 216 -17.39 11.12 -11.53
N LYS A 217 -18.52 10.99 -10.81
CA LYS A 217 -19.80 10.71 -11.45
C LYS A 217 -20.16 11.88 -12.36
#